data_AF-A0A7Y2JAA2-F1
#
_entry.id   AF-A0A7Y2JAA2-F1
#
_cell.length_a   1.000
_cell.length_b   1.000
_cell.length_c   1.000
_cell.angle_alpha   90.00
_cell.angle_beta   90.00
_cell.angle_gamma   90.00
#
_symmetry.space_group_name_H-M   'P 1'
#
loop_
_entity.id
_entity.type
_entity.pdbx_description
1 polymer ?
#
loop_
_entity_poly.entity_id
_entity_poly.type
_entity_poly.pdbx_seq_one_letter_code
_entity_poly.pdbx_strand_id
1 'polypeptide(L)'
;AFGKEKIKIICSEDLREDPLETLNDCFSFLGLEALDEIQRMDANPTVIHKHPFLFKWAKRIAFDQANIPDFLKRITPKAFKRKIKKDLIPTLEKYSSSDMSYPEINQEDRNWLGQLYADDVKKLKALTALEFRRWQDFK
;
A
#
# COMPACT_ATOMS: atom_id res chain seq x y z
N ALA A 1 -29.95 -1.51 -0.88
CA ALA A 1 -28.74 -0.68 -1.06
C ALA A 1 -28.51 0.12 0.22
N PHE A 2 -27.26 0.41 0.59
CA PHE A 2 -26.95 1.29 1.73
C PHE A 2 -27.16 2.76 1.32
N GLY A 3 -27.70 3.59 2.22
CA GLY A 3 -27.85 5.02 1.98
C GLY A 3 -26.51 5.76 2.02
N LYS A 4 -26.42 6.93 1.37
CA LYS A 4 -25.18 7.73 1.30
C LYS A 4 -24.68 8.14 2.69
N GLU A 5 -25.60 8.38 3.61
CA GLU A 5 -25.33 8.70 5.01
C GLU A 5 -24.62 7.57 5.79
N LYS A 6 -24.60 6.35 5.23
CA LYS A 6 -23.93 5.18 5.81
C LYS A 6 -22.59 4.88 5.15
N ILE A 7 -22.10 5.78 4.29
CA ILE A 7 -20.84 5.59 3.54
C ILE A 7 -20.01 6.86 3.68
N LYS A 8 -18.86 6.77 4.35
CA LYS A 8 -17.82 7.81 4.34
C LYS A 8 -16.76 7.44 3.31
N ILE A 9 -16.41 8.41 2.47
CA ILE A 9 -15.32 8.29 1.50
C ILE A 9 -14.17 9.15 2.00
N ILE A 10 -12.96 8.60 1.96
CA ILE A 10 -11.74 9.24 2.43
C ILE A 10 -10.72 9.13 1.30
N CYS A 11 -10.00 10.21 0.98
CA CYS A 11 -8.89 10.14 0.04
C CYS A 11 -7.61 9.75 0.78
N SER A 12 -6.81 8.90 0.16
CA SER A 12 -5.51 8.50 0.69
C SER A 12 -4.57 9.69 0.89
N GLU A 13 -4.69 10.70 0.02
CA GLU A 13 -3.92 11.93 0.12
C GLU A 13 -4.30 12.73 1.37
N ASP A 14 -5.61 12.86 1.68
CA ASP A 14 -6.10 13.52 2.90
C ASP A 14 -5.54 12.83 4.15
N LEU A 15 -5.63 11.50 4.20
CA LEU A 15 -5.09 10.72 5.30
C LEU A 15 -3.57 10.88 5.46
N ARG A 16 -2.85 11.12 4.37
CA ARG A 16 -1.39 11.25 4.38
C ARG A 16 -0.94 12.64 4.86
N GLU A 17 -1.57 13.70 4.40
CA GLU A 17 -1.12 15.07 4.67
C GLU A 17 -1.80 15.66 5.92
N ASP A 18 -3.05 15.28 6.18
CA ASP A 18 -3.86 15.76 7.32
C ASP A 18 -4.48 14.59 8.12
N PRO A 19 -3.64 13.68 8.68
CA PRO A 19 -4.10 12.44 9.30
C PRO A 19 -5.02 12.65 10.51
N LEU A 20 -4.75 13.64 11.37
CA LEU A 20 -5.56 13.87 12.58
C LEU A 20 -6.97 14.34 12.20
N GLU A 21 -7.07 15.33 11.30
CA GLU A 21 -8.35 15.84 10.80
C GLU A 21 -9.12 14.71 10.10
N THR A 22 -8.47 13.99 9.18
CA THR A 22 -9.09 12.88 8.45
C THR A 22 -9.60 11.78 9.38
N LEU A 23 -8.85 11.44 10.44
CA LEU A 23 -9.28 10.45 11.42
C LEU A 23 -10.44 10.96 12.28
N ASN A 24 -10.40 12.20 12.75
CA ASN A 24 -11.51 12.78 13.52
C ASN A 24 -12.80 12.87 12.70
N ASP A 25 -12.67 13.11 11.39
CA ASP A 25 -13.76 13.00 10.43
C ASP A 25 -14.39 11.59 10.37
N CYS A 26 -13.56 10.55 10.48
CA CYS A 26 -14.02 9.16 10.57
C CYS A 26 -14.69 8.87 11.91
N PHE A 27 -14.12 9.39 13.01
CA PHE A 27 -14.64 9.19 14.36
C PHE A 27 -16.01 9.82 14.50
N SER A 28 -16.16 11.06 14.02
CA SER A 28 -17.45 11.75 13.94
C SER A 28 -18.50 10.94 13.16
N PHE A 29 -18.12 10.39 11.99
CA PHE A 29 -18.98 9.52 11.20
C PHE A 29 -19.40 8.23 11.95
N LEU A 30 -18.51 7.67 12.78
CA LEU A 30 -18.78 6.48 13.59
C LEU A 30 -19.46 6.79 14.93
N GLY A 31 -19.67 8.06 15.29
CA GLY A 31 -20.21 8.47 16.58
C GLY A 31 -19.24 8.30 17.75
N LEU A 32 -17.94 8.43 17.50
CA LEU A 32 -16.86 8.35 18.49
C LEU A 32 -16.35 9.75 18.88
N GLU A 33 -15.76 9.85 20.07
CA GLU A 33 -15.11 11.09 20.54
C GLU A 33 -13.84 11.39 19.76
N ALA A 34 -13.63 12.66 19.37
CA ALA A 34 -12.46 13.07 18.62
C ALA A 34 -11.16 12.82 19.40
N LEU A 35 -10.10 12.50 18.67
CA LEU A 35 -8.74 12.41 19.17
C LEU A 35 -8.11 13.79 19.29
N ASP A 36 -7.41 14.03 20.39
CA ASP A 36 -6.63 15.25 20.59
C ASP A 36 -5.30 15.21 19.81
N GLU A 37 -4.67 14.03 19.74
CA GLU A 37 -3.40 13.83 19.07
C GLU A 37 -3.28 12.43 18.47
N ILE A 38 -2.33 12.28 17.54
CA ILE A 38 -1.95 10.99 16.96
C ILE A 38 -0.44 10.84 17.01
N GLN A 39 0.01 9.62 17.33
CA GLN A 39 1.43 9.31 17.25
C GLN A 39 1.81 9.15 15.77
N ARG A 40 2.78 9.97 15.32
CA ARG A 40 3.35 9.83 13.99
C ARG A 40 4.16 8.53 13.93
N MET A 41 3.63 7.55 13.24
CA MET A 41 4.35 6.33 12.91
C MET A 41 5.00 6.51 11.55
N ASP A 42 6.33 6.61 11.51
CA ASP A 42 7.05 6.55 10.25
C ASP A 42 6.96 5.12 9.71
N ALA A 43 6.18 4.94 8.64
CA ALA A 43 6.18 3.69 7.91
C ALA A 43 7.55 3.49 7.25
N ASN A 44 8.12 2.29 7.34
CA ASN A 44 9.31 1.94 6.57
C ASN A 44 9.00 2.23 5.08
N PRO A 45 9.85 3.00 4.37
CA PRO A 45 9.63 3.27 2.97
C PRO A 45 9.50 1.94 2.23
N THR A 46 8.51 1.83 1.34
CA THR A 46 8.35 0.63 0.51
C THR A 46 9.59 0.54 -0.38
N VAL A 47 10.49 -0.38 -0.05
CA VAL A 47 11.75 -0.46 -0.78
C VAL A 47 11.56 -1.29 -2.03
N ILE A 48 11.88 -0.71 -3.19
CA ILE A 48 11.99 -1.46 -4.42
C ILE A 48 13.21 -2.37 -4.29
N HIS A 49 13.00 -3.68 -4.29
CA HIS A 49 14.11 -4.63 -4.19
C HIS A 49 14.82 -4.76 -5.54
N LYS A 50 16.16 -4.61 -5.60
CA LYS A 50 16.98 -4.83 -6.81
C LYS A 50 16.75 -6.21 -7.44
N HIS A 51 16.50 -7.21 -6.60
CA HIS A 51 16.27 -8.60 -7.00
C HIS A 51 15.02 -9.16 -6.32
N PRO A 52 13.82 -8.78 -6.78
CA PRO A 52 12.57 -9.16 -6.12
C PRO A 52 12.32 -10.66 -6.17
N PHE A 53 12.92 -11.37 -7.15
CA PHE A 53 12.83 -12.83 -7.25
C PHE A 53 13.54 -13.55 -6.10
N LEU A 54 14.72 -13.09 -5.68
CA LEU A 54 15.48 -13.67 -4.56
C LEU A 54 14.73 -13.48 -3.25
N PHE A 55 14.19 -12.28 -3.04
CA PHE A 55 13.39 -11.96 -1.86
C PHE A 55 12.11 -12.81 -1.80
N LYS A 56 11.37 -12.91 -2.91
CA LYS A 56 10.17 -13.76 -3.03
C LYS A 56 10.50 -15.24 -2.79
N TRP A 57 11.62 -15.74 -3.31
CA TRP A 57 12.06 -17.13 -3.11
C TRP A 57 12.41 -17.41 -1.65
N ALA A 58 13.21 -16.54 -1.01
CA ALA A 58 13.59 -16.66 0.39
C ALA A 58 12.37 -16.66 1.32
N LYS A 59 11.39 -15.75 1.09
CA LYS A 59 10.11 -15.76 1.82
C LYS A 59 9.33 -17.05 1.60
N ARG A 60 9.18 -17.52 0.36
CA ARG A 60 8.44 -18.75 0.05
C ARG A 60 9.02 -19.98 0.76
N ILE A 61 10.35 -20.10 0.86
CA ILE A 61 11.01 -21.19 1.59
C ILE A 61 10.82 -21.04 3.10
N ALA A 62 10.99 -19.84 3.64
CA ALA A 62 10.84 -19.58 5.06
C ALA A 62 9.42 -19.87 5.59
N PHE A 63 8.40 -19.61 4.77
CA PHE A 63 6.99 -19.71 5.16
C PHE A 63 6.27 -20.93 4.58
N ASP A 64 7.00 -21.92 4.02
CA ASP A 64 6.42 -23.13 3.42
C ASP A 64 5.41 -22.88 2.28
N GLN A 65 5.46 -21.69 1.68
CA GLN A 65 4.62 -21.25 0.57
C GLN A 65 5.26 -21.51 -0.80
N ALA A 66 6.42 -22.16 -0.83
CA ALA A 66 7.01 -22.59 -2.08
C ALA A 66 6.29 -23.87 -2.58
N ASN A 67 6.04 -23.94 -3.90
CA ASN A 67 5.57 -25.14 -4.60
C ASN A 67 6.70 -26.20 -4.67
N ILE A 68 7.32 -26.51 -3.53
CA ILE A 68 8.33 -27.55 -3.42
C ILE A 68 7.61 -28.88 -3.20
N PRO A 69 8.02 -29.97 -3.86
CA PRO A 69 7.51 -31.30 -3.58
C PRO A 69 7.58 -31.65 -2.10
N ASP A 70 6.58 -32.37 -1.58
CA ASP A 70 6.43 -32.64 -0.14
C ASP A 70 7.63 -33.37 0.49
N PHE A 71 8.36 -34.15 -0.31
CA PHE A 71 9.61 -34.79 0.11
C PHE A 71 10.69 -33.75 0.51
N LEU A 72 10.86 -32.69 -0.29
CA LEU A 72 11.80 -31.61 0.02
C LEU A 72 11.35 -30.78 1.22
N LYS A 73 10.04 -30.58 1.42
CA LYS A 73 9.50 -29.93 2.63
C LYS A 73 9.82 -30.72 3.90
N ARG A 74 9.80 -32.05 3.84
CA ARG A 74 10.15 -32.95 4.95
C ARG A 74 11.64 -32.98 5.25
N ILE A 75 12.49 -32.82 4.22
CA ILE A 75 13.95 -32.85 4.35
C ILE A 75 14.52 -31.50 4.80
N THR A 76 13.79 -30.40 4.58
CA THR A 76 14.25 -29.07 4.97
C THR A 76 14.28 -28.94 6.50
N PRO A 77 15.45 -28.83 7.14
CA PRO A 77 15.55 -28.83 8.59
C PRO A 77 14.90 -27.58 9.19
N LYS A 78 14.19 -27.73 10.32
CA LYS A 78 13.60 -26.58 11.04
C LYS A 78 14.67 -25.52 11.41
N ALA A 79 15.89 -25.97 11.71
CA ALA A 79 17.03 -25.10 11.99
C ALA A 79 17.43 -24.25 10.76
N PHE A 80 17.35 -24.81 9.56
CA PHE A 80 17.63 -24.11 8.31
C PHE A 80 16.57 -23.05 8.01
N LYS A 81 15.27 -23.38 8.15
CA LYS A 81 14.17 -22.39 8.03
C LYS A 81 14.33 -21.24 9.03
N ARG A 82 14.71 -21.55 10.27
CA ARG A 82 14.99 -20.54 11.30
C ARG A 82 16.16 -19.63 10.91
N LYS A 83 17.23 -20.19 10.33
CA LYS A 83 18.38 -19.44 9.83
C LYS A 83 18.00 -18.53 8.66
N ILE A 84 17.16 -19.00 7.73
CA ILE A 84 16.63 -18.17 6.65
C ILE A 84 15.83 -17.00 7.21
N LYS A 85 14.91 -17.25 8.16
CA LYS A 85 14.09 -16.20 8.77
C LYS A 85 14.91 -15.17 9.53
N LYS A 86 15.89 -15.62 10.31
CA LYS A 86 16.65 -14.76 11.22
C LYS A 86 17.78 -14.01 10.52
N ASP A 87 18.45 -14.66 9.57
CA ASP A 87 19.71 -14.14 9.01
C ASP A 87 19.55 -13.78 7.53
N LEU A 88 18.96 -14.65 6.70
CA LEU A 88 18.90 -14.46 5.25
C LEU A 88 17.89 -13.39 4.84
N ILE A 89 16.66 -13.41 5.36
CA ILE A 89 15.62 -12.43 5.00
C ILE A 89 16.06 -11.00 5.36
N PRO A 90 16.53 -10.71 6.59
CA PRO A 90 16.96 -9.35 6.93
C PRO A 90 18.20 -8.90 6.15
N THR A 91 19.14 -9.82 5.87
CA THR A 91 20.32 -9.51 5.04
C THR A 91 19.92 -9.21 3.59
N LEU A 92 19.00 -10.01 3.04
CA LEU A 92 18.44 -9.77 1.71
C LEU A 92 17.66 -8.46 1.67
N GLU A 93 16.84 -8.14 2.67
CA GLU A 93 16.17 -6.84 2.75
C GLU A 93 17.20 -5.72 2.71
N LYS A 94 18.22 -5.73 3.57
CA LYS A 94 19.26 -4.71 3.59
C LYS A 94 20.03 -4.56 2.26
N TYR A 95 20.38 -5.66 1.60
CA TYR A 95 21.16 -5.63 0.35
C TYR A 95 20.34 -5.38 -0.90
N SER A 96 19.12 -5.90 -0.93
CA SER A 96 18.22 -5.74 -2.07
C SER A 96 17.46 -4.44 -1.99
N SER A 97 17.38 -3.81 -0.83
CA SER A 97 16.90 -2.44 -0.70
C SER A 97 17.63 -1.54 -1.70
N SER A 98 16.87 -0.86 -2.54
CA SER A 98 17.39 0.14 -3.45
C SER A 98 16.79 1.50 -3.12
N ASP A 99 17.57 2.54 -3.35
CA ASP A 99 17.07 3.92 -3.35
C ASP A 99 16.31 4.25 -4.65
N MET A 100 15.87 3.23 -5.40
CA MET A 100 15.12 3.45 -6.63
C MET A 100 13.74 4.02 -6.28
N SER A 101 13.48 5.21 -6.77
CA SER A 101 12.13 5.75 -6.87
C SER A 101 11.38 5.04 -7.99
N TYR A 102 10.04 5.10 -7.95
CA TYR A 102 9.25 4.75 -9.12
C TYR A 102 9.68 5.63 -10.30
N PRO A 103 9.78 5.08 -11.53
CA PRO A 103 10.08 5.88 -12.70
C PRO A 103 9.02 6.97 -12.86
N GLU A 104 9.44 8.17 -13.26
CA GLU A 104 8.50 9.22 -13.60
C GLU A 104 7.68 8.79 -14.81
N ILE A 105 6.37 8.99 -14.73
CA ILE A 105 5.48 8.79 -15.87
C ILE A 105 5.77 9.91 -16.88
N ASN A 106 5.89 9.55 -18.16
CA ASN A 106 6.02 10.57 -19.19
C ASN A 106 4.69 11.33 -19.37
N GLN A 107 4.76 12.52 -19.96
CA GLN A 107 3.59 13.39 -20.08
C GLN A 107 2.50 12.81 -21.02
N GLU A 108 2.91 12.05 -22.04
CA GLU A 108 1.97 11.44 -23.00
C GLU A 108 1.10 10.38 -22.31
N ASP A 109 1.72 9.46 -21.57
CA ASP A 109 1.04 8.44 -20.77
C ASP A 109 0.17 9.08 -19.69
N ARG A 110 0.65 10.16 -19.04
CA ARG A 110 -0.12 10.90 -18.04
C ARG A 110 -1.39 11.51 -18.65
N ASN A 111 -1.27 12.13 -19.82
CA ASN A 111 -2.41 12.70 -20.54
C ASN A 111 -3.38 11.62 -21.00
N TRP A 112 -2.87 10.51 -21.53
CA TRP A 112 -3.68 9.37 -21.95
C TRP A 112 -4.48 8.79 -20.77
N LEU A 113 -3.84 8.57 -19.62
CA LEU A 113 -4.53 8.12 -18.40
C LEU A 113 -5.58 9.13 -17.91
N GLY A 114 -5.25 10.42 -17.95
CA GLY A 114 -6.19 11.49 -17.61
C GLY A 114 -7.44 11.45 -18.49
N GLN A 115 -7.28 11.28 -19.80
CA GLN A 115 -8.40 11.14 -20.73
C GLN A 115 -9.18 9.84 -20.51
N LEU A 116 -8.48 8.73 -20.27
CA LEU A 116 -9.08 7.41 -20.07
C LEU A 116 -10.06 7.41 -18.89
N TYR A 117 -9.74 8.08 -17.79
CA TYR A 117 -10.56 8.10 -16.58
C TYR A 117 -11.45 9.34 -16.44
N ALA A 118 -11.39 10.31 -17.35
CA ALA A 118 -12.09 11.60 -17.21
C ALA A 118 -13.60 11.44 -16.95
N ASP A 119 -14.27 10.59 -17.73
CA ASP A 119 -15.71 10.36 -17.60
C ASP A 119 -16.07 9.65 -16.29
N ASP A 120 -15.23 8.73 -15.84
CA ASP A 120 -15.46 7.98 -14.60
C ASP A 120 -15.24 8.87 -13.38
N VAL A 121 -14.23 9.74 -13.40
CA VAL A 121 -14.04 10.76 -12.36
C VAL A 121 -15.20 11.74 -12.33
N LYS A 122 -15.70 12.18 -13.50
CA LYS A 122 -16.89 13.04 -13.56
C LYS A 122 -18.13 12.37 -12.95
N LYS A 123 -18.37 11.09 -13.26
CA LYS A 123 -19.45 10.31 -12.64
C LYS A 123 -19.24 10.17 -11.13
N LEU A 124 -18.01 9.89 -10.70
CA LEU A 124 -17.67 9.75 -9.28
C LEU A 124 -17.99 11.04 -8.53
N LYS A 125 -17.53 12.21 -9.01
CA LYS A 125 -17.83 13.52 -8.41
C LYS A 125 -19.34 13.76 -8.29
N ALA A 126 -20.10 13.46 -9.34
CA ALA A 126 -21.56 13.62 -9.32
C ALA A 126 -22.25 12.65 -8.33
N LEU A 127 -21.75 11.42 -8.19
CA LEU A 127 -22.31 10.41 -7.30
C LEU A 127 -22.03 10.72 -5.83
N THR A 128 -20.83 11.17 -5.52
CA THR A 128 -20.35 11.39 -4.14
C THR A 128 -20.56 12.82 -3.66
N ALA A 129 -20.79 13.77 -4.57
CA ALA A 129 -20.74 15.21 -4.31
C ALA A 129 -19.41 15.68 -3.70
N LEU A 130 -18.32 14.95 -3.97
CA LEU A 130 -16.96 15.30 -3.56
C LEU A 130 -16.15 15.78 -4.75
N GLU A 131 -15.25 16.75 -4.53
CA GLU A 131 -14.44 17.35 -5.59
C GLU A 131 -13.10 16.66 -5.84
N PHE A 132 -12.64 15.80 -4.93
CA PHE A 132 -11.33 15.13 -4.99
C PHE A 132 -10.16 16.09 -5.32
N ARG A 133 -10.08 17.23 -4.60
CA ARG A 133 -9.21 18.39 -4.92
C ARG A 133 -7.73 18.08 -5.12
N ARG A 134 -7.25 16.96 -4.56
CA ARG A 134 -5.85 16.53 -4.62
C ARG A 134 -5.50 15.83 -5.93
N TRP A 135 -6.50 15.36 -6.69
CA TRP A 135 -6.32 14.75 -8.00
C TRP A 135 -6.12 15.83 -9.07
N GLN A 136 -4.87 16.29 -9.19
CA GLN A 136 -4.49 17.41 -10.07
C GLN A 136 -4.86 17.19 -11.53
N ASP A 137 -4.82 15.94 -11.99
CA ASP A 137 -5.07 15.56 -13.38
C ASP A 137 -6.55 15.65 -13.78
N PHE A 138 -7.45 15.82 -12.81
CA PHE A 138 -8.91 15.86 -13.02
C PHE A 138 -9.56 17.09 -12.38
N LYS A 139 -8.78 18.18 -12.26
CA LYS A 139 -9.29 19.47 -11.80
C LYS A 139 -10.22 20.10 -12.82
#